data_AF-A0A928R1B9-F1
#
_entry.id   AF-A0A928R1B9-F1
#
_cell.length_a   1.000
_cell.length_b   1.000
_cell.length_c   1.000
_cell.angle_alpha   90.00
_cell.angle_beta   90.00
_cell.angle_gamma   90.00
#
_symmetry.space_group_name_H-M   'P 1'
#
loop_
_entity.id
_entity.type
_entity.pdbx_description
1 polymer ?
#
loop_
_entity_poly.entity_id
_entity_poly.type
_entity_poly.pdbx_seq_one_letter_code
_entity_poly.pdbx_strand_id
1 'polypeptide(L)'
;MKKKDVIFGVIWLLLGLVFAVLSCLETLDEFWSGMGSALMVVGIVRLLRSYRLSRSETYREKREVAETDERFHFIRNKAWAWAGYLFIIICALSTIVFKLLNQDLLCMASGGAVCLMLVLFWVSFFILKKKY
;
A
#
# COMPACT_ATOMS: atom_id res chain seq x y z
N MET A 1 -18.69 13.34 5.23
CA MET A 1 -17.59 12.62 5.91
C MET A 1 -17.83 11.11 5.82
N LYS A 2 -17.06 10.35 5.03
CA LYS A 2 -17.11 8.88 5.09
C LYS A 2 -16.29 8.43 6.32
N LYS A 3 -16.95 8.08 7.44
CA LYS A 3 -16.31 7.66 8.71
C LYS A 3 -15.17 6.63 8.51
N LYS A 4 -15.30 5.78 7.48
CA LYS A 4 -14.34 4.73 7.12
C LYS A 4 -12.94 5.26 6.79
N ASP A 5 -12.80 6.38 6.09
CA ASP A 5 -11.47 6.88 5.69
C ASP A 5 -10.65 7.43 6.85
N VAL A 6 -11.33 8.01 7.84
CA VAL A 6 -10.73 8.46 9.10
C VAL A 6 -10.32 7.27 9.94
N ILE A 7 -11.18 6.25 10.06
CA ILE A 7 -10.89 5.02 10.81
C ILE A 7 -9.64 4.33 10.24
N PHE A 8 -9.58 4.14 8.92
CA PHE A 8 -8.39 3.58 8.30
C PHE A 8 -7.14 4.43 8.55
N GLY A 9 -7.25 5.77 8.41
CA GLY A 9 -6.14 6.67 8.71
C GLY A 9 -5.61 6.52 10.14
N VAL A 10 -6.50 6.45 11.13
CA VAL A 10 -6.16 6.27 12.55
C VAL A 10 -5.51 4.91 12.80
N ILE A 11 -6.03 3.83 12.20
CA ILE A 11 -5.43 2.49 12.32
C ILE A 11 -3.98 2.50 11.82
N TRP A 12 -3.72 3.06 10.63
CA TRP A 12 -2.37 3.14 10.08
C TRP A 12 -1.44 4.01 10.93
N LEU A 13 -1.95 5.09 11.52
CA LEU A 13 -1.18 5.95 12.42
C LEU A 13 -0.85 5.27 13.74
N LEU A 14 -1.81 4.58 14.36
CA LEU A 14 -1.59 3.81 15.59
C LEU A 14 -0.60 2.68 15.35
N LEU A 15 -0.71 1.98 14.22
CA LEU A 15 0.21 0.92 13.87
C LEU A 15 1.63 1.47 13.66
N GLY A 16 1.78 2.60 12.96
CA GLY A 16 3.07 3.30 12.84
C GLY A 16 3.63 3.78 14.18
N LEU A 17 2.77 4.28 15.09
CA LEU A 17 3.15 4.71 16.43
C LEU A 17 3.65 3.54 17.28
N VAL A 18 2.97 2.38 17.22
CA VAL A 18 3.40 1.15 17.90
C VAL A 18 4.79 0.76 17.42
N PHE A 19 5.02 0.71 16.10
CA PHE A 19 6.35 0.41 15.56
C PHE A 19 7.42 1.43 15.99
N ALA A 20 7.08 2.72 16.07
CA ALA A 20 8.01 3.75 16.54
C ALA A 20 8.37 3.60 18.03
N VAL A 21 7.39 3.27 18.89
CA VAL A 21 7.63 3.03 20.32
C VAL A 21 8.49 1.78 20.53
N LEU A 22 8.19 0.68 19.84
CA LEU A 22 9.01 -0.53 19.91
C LEU A 22 10.44 -0.30 19.36
N SER A 23 10.61 0.55 18.36
CA SER A 23 11.93 0.95 17.86
C SER A 23 12.71 1.78 18.88
N CYS A 24 12.05 2.66 19.63
CA CYS A 24 12.68 3.47 20.66
C CYS A 24 13.14 2.63 21.87
N LEU A 25 12.53 1.46 22.07
CA LEU A 25 12.93 0.47 23.07
C LEU A 25 14.11 -0.43 22.61
N GLU A 26 14.73 -0.14 21.46
CA GLU A 26 15.80 -0.93 20.82
C GLU A 26 15.45 -2.42 20.58
N THR A 27 14.17 -2.77 20.69
CA THR A 27 13.70 -4.15 20.50
C THR A 27 13.54 -4.55 19.04
N LEU A 28 13.62 -3.60 18.11
CA LEU A 28 13.35 -3.81 16.68
C LEU A 28 14.53 -3.34 15.82
N ASP A 29 14.89 -4.17 14.84
CA ASP A 29 15.91 -3.84 13.83
C ASP A 29 15.56 -2.57 13.03
N GLU A 30 16.60 -1.95 12.46
CA GLU A 30 16.54 -0.75 11.63
C GLU A 30 15.55 -0.86 10.44
N PHE A 31 15.28 -2.08 9.98
CA PHE A 31 14.25 -2.37 8.98
C PHE A 31 12.83 -2.02 9.48
N TRP A 32 12.49 -2.41 10.71
CA TRP A 32 11.17 -2.21 11.28
C TRP A 32 10.93 -0.76 11.69
N SER A 33 11.99 -0.06 12.11
CA SER A 33 11.93 1.37 12.39
C SER A 33 11.65 2.18 11.12
N GLY A 34 12.33 1.84 10.01
CA GLY A 34 12.07 2.40 8.68
C GLY A 34 10.63 2.17 8.23
N MET A 35 10.11 0.96 8.39
CA MET A 35 8.73 0.64 8.05
C MET A 35 7.72 1.44 8.90
N GLY A 36 7.96 1.55 10.22
CA GLY A 36 7.11 2.33 11.13
C GLY A 36 6.97 3.80 10.71
N SER A 37 8.08 4.43 10.32
CA SER A 37 8.08 5.83 9.86
C SER A 37 7.26 6.03 8.58
N ALA A 38 7.37 5.12 7.62
CA ALA A 38 6.60 5.17 6.37
C ALA A 38 5.10 5.03 6.62
N LEU A 39 4.70 4.11 7.51
CA LEU A 39 3.30 3.92 7.90
C LEU A 39 2.73 5.15 8.62
N MET A 40 3.54 5.81 9.45
CA MET A 40 3.16 7.04 10.12
C MET A 40 2.90 8.18 9.12
N VAL A 41 3.76 8.37 8.12
CA VAL A 41 3.56 9.36 7.05
C VAL A 41 2.28 9.08 6.26
N VAL A 42 2.01 7.82 5.90
CA VAL A 42 0.77 7.43 5.19
C VAL A 42 -0.46 7.76 6.03
N GLY A 43 -0.44 7.46 7.33
CA GLY A 43 -1.52 7.81 8.26
C GLY A 43 -1.77 9.31 8.35
N ILE A 44 -0.70 10.12 8.47
CA ILE A 44 -0.78 11.59 8.51
C ILE A 44 -1.36 12.14 7.20
N VAL A 45 -0.85 11.72 6.04
CA VAL A 45 -1.34 12.17 4.73
C VAL A 45 -2.83 11.85 4.57
N ARG A 46 -3.28 10.69 5.05
CA ARG A 46 -4.69 10.28 4.97
C ARG A 46 -5.58 11.14 5.88
N LEU A 47 -5.12 11.46 7.09
CA LEU A 47 -5.83 12.38 7.99
C LEU A 47 -5.88 13.80 7.43
N LEU A 48 -4.77 14.34 6.91
CA LEU A 48 -4.72 15.66 6.27
C LEU A 48 -5.67 15.73 5.07
N ARG A 49 -5.73 14.67 4.26
CA ARG A 49 -6.66 14.58 3.13
C ARG A 49 -8.11 14.58 3.60
N SER A 50 -8.42 13.89 4.71
CA SER A 50 -9.75 13.91 5.31
C SER A 50 -10.13 15.29 5.87
N TYR A 51 -9.19 15.95 6.56
CA TYR A 51 -9.39 17.30 7.11
C TYR A 51 -9.60 18.35 6.01
N ARG A 52 -8.82 18.28 4.92
CA ARG A 52 -9.01 19.15 3.75
C ARG A 52 -10.38 18.93 3.10
N LEU A 53 -10.85 17.67 3.07
CA LEU A 53 -12.17 17.32 2.55
C LEU A 53 -13.32 17.87 3.41
N SER A 54 -13.17 17.97 4.73
CA SER A 54 -14.21 18.55 5.59
C SER A 54 -14.30 20.07 5.50
N ARG A 55 -13.20 20.75 5.12
CA ARG A 55 -13.11 22.22 5.14
C ARG A 55 -13.36 22.88 3.78
N SER A 56 -13.28 22.14 2.67
CA SER A 56 -13.44 22.71 1.32
C SER A 56 -14.56 22.02 0.54
N GLU A 57 -15.67 22.73 0.35
CA GLU A 57 -16.85 22.26 -0.40
C GLU A 57 -16.52 22.03 -1.88
N THR A 58 -15.73 22.92 -2.47
CA THR A 58 -15.19 22.80 -3.84
C THR A 58 -14.32 21.57 -4.07
N TYR A 59 -13.69 21.03 -3.02
CA TYR A 59 -12.87 19.81 -3.11
C TYR A 59 -13.70 18.54 -2.91
N ARG A 60 -14.89 18.66 -2.31
CA ARG A 60 -15.87 17.57 -2.17
C ARG A 60 -16.60 17.33 -3.48
N GLU A 61 -17.09 18.40 -4.12
CA GLU A 61 -17.79 18.31 -5.40
C GLU A 61 -16.88 17.71 -6.49
N LYS A 62 -15.64 18.20 -6.60
CA LYS A 62 -14.65 17.62 -7.54
C LYS A 62 -14.38 16.14 -7.29
N ARG A 63 -14.46 15.68 -6.03
CA ARG A 63 -14.30 14.27 -5.68
C ARG A 63 -15.53 13.43 -6.01
N GLU A 64 -16.72 13.97 -5.83
CA GLU A 64 -17.97 13.27 -6.16
C GLU A 64 -18.11 13.11 -7.68
N VAL A 65 -17.80 14.15 -8.46
CA VAL A 65 -17.74 14.05 -9.93
C VAL A 65 -16.71 13.00 -10.35
N ALA A 66 -15.51 13.03 -9.76
CA ALA A 66 -14.48 12.02 -10.04
C ALA A 66 -14.84 10.61 -9.56
N GLU A 67 -15.65 10.44 -8.51
CA GLU A 67 -16.13 9.12 -8.06
C GLU A 67 -17.26 8.58 -8.96
N THR A 68 -17.94 9.43 -9.72
CA THR A 68 -19.07 9.04 -10.58
C THR A 68 -18.63 8.81 -12.03
N ASP A 69 -17.51 9.42 -12.44
CA ASP A 69 -16.96 9.27 -13.80
C ASP A 69 -16.29 7.89 -14.03
N GLU A 70 -16.78 7.17 -15.04
CA GLU A 70 -16.19 5.90 -15.51
C GLU A 70 -14.71 6.02 -15.85
N ARG A 71 -14.29 7.18 -16.39
CA ARG A 71 -12.89 7.45 -16.74
C ARG A 71 -11.98 7.38 -15.53
N PHE A 72 -12.43 7.85 -14.37
CA PHE A 72 -11.62 7.82 -13.15
C PHE A 72 -11.49 6.39 -12.61
N HIS A 73 -12.55 5.58 -12.72
CA HIS A 73 -12.49 4.15 -12.42
C HIS A 73 -11.51 3.40 -13.32
N PHE A 74 -11.52 3.68 -14.63
CA PHE A 74 -10.59 3.10 -15.58
C PHE A 74 -9.13 3.48 -15.26
N ILE A 75 -8.85 4.77 -15.04
CA ILE A 75 -7.50 5.25 -14.68
C ILE A 75 -7.03 4.60 -13.38
N ARG A 76 -7.90 4.50 -12.37
CA ARG A 76 -7.57 3.86 -11.09
C ARG A 76 -7.22 2.38 -11.26
N ASN A 77 -8.01 1.64 -12.03
CA ASN A 77 -7.72 0.22 -12.29
C ASN A 77 -6.39 0.05 -13.03
N LYS A 78 -6.13 0.92 -14.02
CA LYS A 78 -4.85 0.93 -14.72
C LYS A 78 -3.69 1.26 -13.77
N ALA A 79 -3.82 2.28 -12.92
CA ALA A 79 -2.79 2.63 -11.94
C ALA A 79 -2.47 1.47 -10.98
N TRP A 80 -3.48 0.73 -10.51
CA TRP A 80 -3.28 -0.47 -9.68
C TRP A 80 -2.55 -1.58 -10.43
N ALA A 81 -2.87 -1.79 -11.72
CA ALA A 81 -2.13 -2.74 -12.54
C ALA A 81 -0.65 -2.34 -12.70
N TRP A 82 -0.39 -1.06 -12.99
CA TRP A 82 0.97 -0.53 -13.08
C TRP A 82 1.75 -0.66 -11.77
N ALA A 83 1.13 -0.37 -10.62
CA ALA A 83 1.75 -0.58 -9.32
C ALA A 83 2.11 -2.06 -9.08
N GLY A 84 1.25 -2.99 -9.47
CA GLY A 84 1.53 -4.43 -9.40
C GLY A 84 2.71 -4.86 -10.28
N TYR A 85 2.77 -4.37 -11.52
CA TYR A 85 3.91 -4.65 -12.41
C TYR A 85 5.23 -4.10 -11.86
N LEU A 86 5.23 -2.85 -11.38
CA LEU A 86 6.41 -2.25 -10.77
C LEU A 86 6.87 -3.01 -9.52
N PHE A 87 5.93 -3.47 -8.69
CA PHE A 87 6.24 -4.27 -7.52
C PHE A 87 6.93 -5.59 -7.88
N ILE A 88 6.42 -6.31 -8.89
CA ILE A 88 7.04 -7.55 -9.38
C ILE A 88 8.47 -7.30 -9.88
N ILE A 89 8.69 -6.22 -10.64
CA ILE A 89 10.02 -5.85 -11.13
C ILE A 89 10.98 -5.56 -9.97
N ILE A 90 10.54 -4.78 -8.98
CA ILE A 90 11.36 -4.46 -7.80
C ILE A 90 11.72 -5.74 -7.03
N CYS A 91 10.75 -6.63 -6.79
CA CYS A 91 11.02 -7.89 -6.11
C CYS A 91 11.96 -8.80 -6.92
N ALA A 92 11.81 -8.86 -8.25
CA ALA A 92 12.68 -9.64 -9.12
C ALA A 92 14.12 -9.08 -9.19
N LEU A 93 14.29 -7.76 -9.14
CA LEU A 93 15.62 -7.17 -8.99
C LEU A 93 16.20 -7.47 -7.61
N SER A 94 15.37 -7.38 -6.57
CA SER A 94 15.77 -7.67 -5.20
C SER A 94 16.23 -9.12 -5.00
N THR A 95 15.57 -10.11 -5.63
CA THR A 95 16.00 -11.52 -5.56
C THR A 95 17.40 -11.71 -6.14
N ILE A 96 17.68 -11.10 -7.29
CA ILE A 96 19.00 -11.17 -7.94
C ILE A 96 20.07 -10.58 -7.03
N VAL A 97 19.81 -9.38 -6.46
CA VAL A 97 20.75 -8.71 -5.55
C VAL A 97 20.99 -9.55 -4.28
N PHE A 98 19.95 -10.11 -3.66
CA PHE A 98 20.11 -10.95 -2.47
C PHE A 98 20.85 -12.25 -2.76
N LYS A 99 20.68 -12.83 -3.96
CA LYS A 99 21.43 -14.01 -4.35
C LYS A 99 22.92 -13.71 -4.52
N LEU A 100 23.28 -12.54 -5.06
CA LEU A 100 24.67 -12.08 -5.16
C LEU A 100 25.30 -11.85 -3.78
N LEU A 101 24.51 -11.43 -2.80
CA LEU A 101 24.94 -11.23 -1.41
C LEU A 101 24.96 -12.52 -0.57
N ASN A 102 24.69 -13.70 -1.16
CA ASN A 102 24.53 -14.99 -0.46
C ASN A 102 23.52 -14.96 0.70
N GLN A 103 22.53 -14.07 0.64
CA GLN A 103 21.45 -13.97 1.62
C GLN A 103 20.25 -14.81 1.16
N ASP A 104 20.37 -16.13 1.28
CA ASP A 104 19.39 -17.09 0.72
C ASP A 104 17.98 -16.93 1.31
N LEU A 105 17.86 -16.58 2.60
CA LEU A 105 16.57 -16.36 3.26
C LEU A 105 15.80 -15.19 2.62
N LEU A 106 16.48 -14.06 2.38
CA LEU A 106 15.88 -12.86 1.79
C LEU A 106 15.59 -13.06 0.29
N CYS A 107 16.44 -13.82 -0.40
CA CYS A 107 16.20 -14.25 -1.78
C CYS A 107 14.92 -15.10 -1.87
N MET A 108 14.75 -16.07 -0.97
CA MET A 108 13.56 -16.92 -0.94
C MET A 108 12.30 -16.12 -0.58
N ALA A 109 12.40 -15.18 0.36
CA ALA A 109 11.28 -14.32 0.74
C ALA A 109 10.82 -13.43 -0.43
N SER A 110 11.75 -12.75 -1.10
CA SER A 110 11.45 -11.87 -2.25
C SER A 110 10.95 -12.65 -3.46
N GLY A 111 11.51 -13.83 -3.75
CA GLY A 111 11.04 -14.70 -4.83
C GLY A 111 9.67 -15.30 -4.51
N GLY A 112 9.46 -15.73 -3.26
CA GLY A 112 8.18 -16.20 -2.76
C GLY A 112 7.09 -15.12 -2.86
N ALA A 113 7.41 -13.86 -2.59
CA ALA A 113 6.49 -12.74 -2.73
C ALA A 113 6.01 -12.56 -4.19
N VAL A 114 6.91 -12.71 -5.18
CA VAL A 114 6.53 -12.67 -6.61
C VAL A 114 5.59 -13.83 -6.95
N CYS A 115 5.95 -15.05 -6.55
CA CYS A 115 5.12 -16.24 -6.79
C CYS A 115 3.72 -16.09 -6.16
N LEU A 116 3.64 -15.64 -4.91
CA LEU A 116 2.39 -15.41 -4.21
C LEU A 116 1.55 -14.34 -4.91
N MET A 117 2.17 -13.25 -5.36
CA MET A 117 1.47 -12.18 -6.08
C MET A 117 0.87 -12.67 -7.41
N LEU A 118 1.57 -13.54 -8.14
CA LEU A 118 1.07 -14.17 -9.36
C LEU A 118 -0.11 -15.11 -9.09
N VAL A 119 -0.05 -15.90 -8.02
CA VAL A 119 -1.17 -16.76 -7.59
C VAL A 119 -2.39 -15.92 -7.20
N LEU A 120 -2.19 -14.85 -6.42
CA LEU A 120 -3.28 -13.93 -6.05
C LEU A 120 -3.89 -13.25 -7.28
N PHE A 121 -3.06 -12.84 -8.24
CA PHE A 121 -3.54 -12.29 -9.51
C PHE A 121 -4.38 -13.31 -10.27
N TRP A 122 -3.92 -14.56 -10.36
CA TRP A 122 -4.62 -15.63 -11.06
C TRP A 122 -5.96 -15.98 -10.40
N VAL A 123 -6.00 -16.11 -9.07
CA VAL A 123 -7.24 -16.34 -8.32
C VAL A 123 -8.20 -15.18 -8.48
N SER A 124 -7.70 -13.94 -8.35
CA SER A 124 -8.52 -12.74 -8.54
C SER A 124 -9.10 -12.68 -9.95
N PHE A 125 -8.29 -13.00 -10.97
CA PHE A 125 -8.74 -13.07 -12.36
C PHE A 125 -9.84 -14.11 -12.54
N PHE A 126 -9.71 -15.29 -11.93
CA PHE A 126 -10.73 -16.34 -12.03
C PHE A 126 -12.05 -15.92 -11.36
N ILE A 127 -11.98 -15.27 -10.20
CA ILE A 127 -13.16 -14.75 -9.49
C ILE A 127 -13.83 -13.64 -10.31
N LEU A 128 -13.05 -12.70 -10.85
CA LEU A 128 -13.60 -11.60 -11.63
C LEU A 128 -14.20 -12.09 -12.96
N LYS A 129 -13.56 -13.03 -13.66
CA LYS A 129 -14.08 -13.67 -14.88
C LYS A 129 -15.42 -14.37 -14.67
N LYS A 130 -15.68 -14.88 -13.46
CA LYS A 130 -16.97 -15.50 -13.14
C LYS A 130 -18.08 -14.45 -12.91
N LYS A 131 -17.70 -13.24 -12.52
CA LYS A 131 -18.61 -12.17 -12.10
C LYS A 131 -18.94 -11.17 -13.22
N TYR A 132 -17.99 -10.94 -14.13
CA TYR A 132 -18.11 -10.08 -15.31
C TYR A 132 -17.99 -10.94 -16.56
#